data_AF-X0X1N1-F1
#
_entry.id   AF-X0X1N1-F1
#
_cell.length_a   1.000
_cell.length_b   1.000
_cell.length_c   1.000
_cell.angle_alpha   90.00
_cell.angle_beta   90.00
_cell.angle_gamma   90.00
#
_symmetry.space_group_name_H-M   'P 1'
#
loop_
_entity.id
_entity.type
_entity.pdbx_description
1 polymer ?
#
loop_
_entity_poly.entity_id
_entity_poly.type
_entity_poly.pdbx_seq_one_letter_code
_entity_poly.pdbx_strand_id
1 'polypeptide(L)'
;MILLYKKPQYRFKTYKSDAAPFFFFIDVYPFDTTLFELPRLKFLIKKIEKNAIVPIPMRIDRVFNGKSSVIIRPREVISFQISEDQAAVINPHQFLYYGVKNLIYFTEIRSFQRLIKSTSREKVTSWWESTKFLYGNLYRLEEDFSAFLKAYLLTMVKNYIEEGDLISAAIQYCQILEDICKKRMIQNKILTEVDGELSTVRMYKKKDVTYYKKFKKVS
;
A
#
# COMPACT_ATOMS: atom_id res chain seq x y z
N MET A 1 -31.15 -23.51 23.27
CA MET A 1 -31.37 -22.55 22.17
C MET A 1 -30.07 -21.81 21.91
N ILE A 2 -29.41 -22.01 20.76
CA ILE A 2 -28.10 -21.39 20.47
C ILE A 2 -28.34 -20.11 19.65
N LEU A 3 -27.97 -18.96 20.21
CA LEU A 3 -27.97 -17.66 19.54
C LEU A 3 -26.67 -17.52 18.74
N LEU A 4 -26.77 -17.59 17.41
CA LEU A 4 -25.66 -17.31 16.50
C LEU A 4 -25.66 -15.82 16.14
N TYR A 5 -24.77 -15.05 16.78
CA TYR A 5 -24.47 -13.68 16.39
C TYR A 5 -23.49 -13.67 15.22
N LYS A 6 -23.86 -13.08 14.08
CA LYS A 6 -22.93 -12.83 12.98
C LYS A 6 -22.07 -11.61 13.31
N LYS A 7 -20.75 -11.75 13.27
CA LYS A 7 -19.83 -10.60 13.32
C LYS A 7 -20.20 -9.58 12.22
N PRO A 8 -20.22 -8.27 12.53
CA PRO A 8 -20.48 -7.25 11.52
C PRO A 8 -19.39 -7.30 10.45
N GLN A 9 -19.82 -7.49 9.20
CA GLN A 9 -18.92 -7.40 8.04
C GLN A 9 -18.90 -5.95 7.56
N TYR A 10 -17.76 -5.28 7.73
CA TYR A 10 -17.51 -3.99 7.10
C TYR A 10 -17.45 -4.17 5.59
N ARG A 11 -18.20 -3.36 4.84
CA ARG A 11 -18.07 -3.27 3.38
C ARG A 11 -17.43 -1.92 3.04
N PHE A 12 -16.27 -1.97 2.40
CA PHE A 12 -15.60 -0.80 1.85
C PHE A 12 -16.41 -0.26 0.67
N LYS A 13 -16.57 1.06 0.59
CA LYS A 13 -17.18 1.68 -0.58
C LYS A 13 -16.12 1.70 -1.68
N THR A 14 -16.36 0.95 -2.75
CA THR A 14 -15.59 1.02 -3.98
C THR A 14 -16.13 2.20 -4.81
N TYR A 15 -15.29 3.14 -5.20
CA TYR A 15 -15.70 4.27 -6.03
C TYR A 15 -15.81 3.78 -7.48
N LYS A 16 -16.79 4.26 -8.28
CA LYS A 16 -16.91 3.83 -9.70
C LYS A 16 -15.68 4.22 -10.53
N SER A 17 -14.94 5.23 -10.07
CA SER A 17 -13.60 5.62 -10.52
C SER A 17 -12.46 4.82 -9.87
N ASP A 18 -12.75 3.65 -9.24
CA ASP A 18 -11.79 2.73 -8.61
C ASP A 18 -10.84 2.12 -9.66
N ALA A 19 -9.91 2.94 -10.09
CA ALA A 19 -8.59 2.51 -10.41
C ALA A 19 -7.88 2.10 -9.10
N ALA A 20 -8.45 1.18 -8.31
CA ALA A 20 -7.70 0.30 -7.41
C ALA A 20 -6.51 0.96 -6.67
N PRO A 21 -6.73 1.81 -5.66
CA PRO A 21 -5.64 2.57 -5.06
C PRO A 21 -4.58 1.65 -4.47
N PHE A 22 -3.32 2.02 -4.67
CA PHE A 22 -2.16 1.39 -4.02
C PHE A 22 -1.10 2.45 -3.73
N PHE A 23 -0.28 2.18 -2.72
CA PHE A 23 0.91 2.96 -2.39
C PHE A 23 2.11 2.03 -2.31
N PHE A 24 3.28 2.59 -2.03
CA PHE A 24 4.48 1.79 -1.78
C PHE A 24 4.95 2.02 -0.35
N PHE A 25 5.56 1.02 0.26
CA PHE A 25 6.02 1.04 1.63
C PHE A 25 7.48 0.62 1.68
N ILE A 26 8.26 1.16 2.62
CA ILE A 26 9.62 0.69 2.85
C ILE A 26 9.55 -0.47 3.83
N ASP A 27 9.67 -1.69 3.30
CA ASP A 27 9.71 -2.89 4.11
C ASP A 27 10.96 -2.91 4.99
N VAL A 28 10.78 -3.24 6.25
CA VAL A 28 11.87 -3.35 7.23
C VAL A 28 12.32 -4.79 7.40
N TYR A 29 11.58 -5.74 6.81
CA TYR A 29 11.94 -7.15 6.82
C TYR A 29 12.53 -7.57 5.48
N PRO A 30 13.58 -8.41 5.48
CA PRO A 30 14.11 -8.97 4.24
C PRO A 30 13.05 -9.90 3.62
N PHE A 31 12.94 -9.82 2.29
CA PHE A 31 12.04 -10.69 1.55
C PHE A 31 12.55 -12.14 1.63
N ASP A 32 11.70 -13.09 2.03
CA ASP A 32 12.10 -14.50 2.10
C ASP A 32 12.22 -15.08 0.68
N THR A 33 13.46 -15.27 0.24
CA THR A 33 13.79 -15.74 -1.10
C THR A 33 13.91 -17.25 -1.21
N THR A 34 13.84 -17.96 -0.07
CA THR A 34 13.87 -19.43 -0.02
C THR A 34 12.65 -20.04 -0.69
N LEU A 35 11.54 -19.29 -0.79
CA LEU A 35 10.29 -19.71 -1.42
C LEU A 35 10.33 -19.78 -2.96
N PHE A 36 11.47 -19.50 -3.59
CA PHE A 36 11.58 -19.37 -5.05
C PHE A 36 12.75 -20.17 -5.63
N GLU A 37 12.47 -21.38 -6.10
CA GLU A 37 13.50 -22.31 -6.57
C GLU A 37 13.93 -22.09 -8.04
N LEU A 38 13.08 -21.45 -8.85
CA LEU A 38 13.28 -21.31 -10.30
C LEU A 38 14.42 -20.33 -10.64
N PRO A 39 15.46 -20.75 -11.41
CA PRO A 39 16.62 -19.91 -11.74
C PRO A 39 16.27 -18.58 -12.40
N ARG A 40 15.27 -18.56 -13.30
CA ARG A 40 14.77 -17.35 -13.96
C ARG A 40 14.18 -16.34 -12.97
N LEU A 41 13.56 -16.81 -11.89
CA LEU A 41 12.95 -15.95 -10.87
C LEU A 41 14.00 -15.44 -9.88
N LYS A 42 15.05 -16.22 -9.59
CA LYS A 42 16.15 -15.80 -8.69
C LYS A 42 16.77 -14.46 -9.09
N PHE A 43 16.92 -14.18 -10.38
CA PHE A 43 17.44 -12.89 -10.85
C PHE A 43 16.52 -11.71 -10.52
N LEU A 44 15.21 -11.87 -10.70
CA LEU A 44 14.23 -10.82 -10.38
C LEU A 44 14.14 -10.59 -8.88
N ILE A 45 14.22 -11.66 -8.10
CA ILE A 45 14.19 -11.62 -6.65
C ILE A 45 15.40 -10.89 -6.08
N LYS A 46 16.60 -11.18 -6.58
CA LYS A 46 17.83 -10.43 -6.19
C LYS A 46 17.73 -8.94 -6.49
N LYS A 47 16.94 -8.52 -7.49
CA LYS A 47 16.69 -7.10 -7.75
C LYS A 47 15.74 -6.47 -6.73
N ILE A 48 14.75 -7.24 -6.27
CA ILE A 48 13.80 -6.82 -5.23
C ILE A 48 14.52 -6.75 -3.87
N GLU A 49 15.35 -7.74 -3.50
CA GLU A 49 16.10 -7.73 -2.23
C GLU A 49 16.94 -6.46 -2.02
N LYS A 50 17.48 -5.90 -3.10
CA LYS A 50 18.27 -4.66 -3.05
C LYS A 50 17.43 -3.41 -2.85
N ASN A 51 16.10 -3.52 -2.87
CA ASN A 51 15.19 -2.40 -2.81
C ASN A 51 13.97 -2.72 -1.95
N ALA A 52 13.97 -2.20 -0.74
CA ALA A 52 12.93 -2.40 0.26
C ALA A 52 11.56 -1.76 -0.10
N ILE A 53 11.40 -1.08 -1.24
CA ILE A 53 10.14 -0.41 -1.59
C ILE A 53 9.15 -1.42 -2.17
N VAL A 54 8.12 -1.77 -1.41
CA VAL A 54 7.12 -2.80 -1.74
C VAL A 54 5.74 -2.18 -2.00
N PRO A 55 5.00 -2.59 -3.04
CA PRO A 55 3.65 -2.11 -3.30
C PRO A 55 2.60 -2.72 -2.35
N ILE A 56 1.70 -1.90 -1.82
CA ILE A 56 0.59 -2.31 -0.94
C ILE A 56 -0.73 -1.65 -1.37
N PRO A 57 -1.80 -2.42 -1.64
CA PRO A 57 -1.76 -3.86 -1.90
C PRO A 57 -0.96 -4.15 -3.18
N MET A 58 -0.38 -5.35 -3.27
CA MET A 58 0.30 -5.82 -4.49
C MET A 58 -0.74 -6.06 -5.61
N ARG A 59 -1.11 -5.01 -6.35
CA ARG A 59 -2.09 -5.03 -7.47
C ARG A 59 -1.52 -5.63 -8.76
N ILE A 60 -0.86 -6.79 -8.64
CA ILE A 60 -0.29 -7.54 -9.77
C ILE A 60 -1.35 -7.86 -10.83
N ASP A 61 -2.61 -8.04 -10.42
CA ASP A 61 -3.75 -8.31 -11.30
C ASP A 61 -3.97 -7.18 -12.31
N ARG A 62 -3.77 -5.93 -11.88
CA ARG A 62 -3.97 -4.75 -12.71
C ARG A 62 -2.86 -4.60 -13.74
N VAL A 63 -1.62 -4.74 -13.29
CA VAL A 63 -0.42 -4.68 -14.15
C VAL A 63 -0.46 -5.79 -15.20
N PHE A 64 -0.71 -7.03 -14.79
CA PHE A 64 -0.78 -8.18 -15.70
C PHE A 64 -1.85 -8.01 -16.80
N ASN A 65 -2.98 -7.41 -16.45
CA ASN A 65 -4.10 -7.21 -17.38
C ASN A 65 -4.01 -5.92 -18.20
N GLY A 66 -3.09 -5.00 -17.90
CA GLY A 66 -3.04 -3.67 -18.53
C GLY A 66 -4.15 -2.73 -18.06
N LYS A 67 -4.66 -2.91 -16.83
CA LYS A 67 -5.80 -2.15 -16.30
C LYS A 67 -5.35 -1.05 -15.37
N SER A 68 -5.89 0.15 -15.53
CA SER A 68 -5.56 1.31 -14.73
C SER A 68 -5.58 1.10 -13.21
N SER A 69 -4.70 1.83 -12.53
CA SER A 69 -4.61 1.96 -11.08
C SER A 69 -4.42 3.43 -10.67
N VAL A 70 -4.57 3.74 -9.38
CA VAL A 70 -4.39 5.05 -8.74
C VAL A 70 -3.23 4.88 -7.79
N ILE A 71 -2.21 5.69 -8.01
CA ILE A 71 -1.00 5.69 -7.19
C ILE A 71 -1.17 6.75 -6.13
N ILE A 72 -1.23 6.33 -4.87
CA ILE A 72 -1.11 7.23 -3.72
C ILE A 72 0.38 7.51 -3.54
N ARG A 73 0.77 8.79 -3.55
CA ARG A 73 2.17 9.22 -3.53
C ARG A 73 2.43 10.38 -2.57
N PRO A 74 3.66 10.54 -2.05
CA PRO A 74 4.04 11.79 -1.42
C PRO A 74 4.04 12.90 -2.48
N ARG A 75 3.43 14.03 -2.15
CA ARG A 75 3.36 15.20 -3.04
C ARG A 75 4.62 16.02 -3.04
N GLU A 76 5.31 16.00 -1.91
CA GLU A 76 6.47 16.82 -1.62
C GLU A 76 7.62 15.93 -1.17
N VAL A 77 8.82 16.50 -1.23
CA VAL A 77 10.01 15.87 -0.68
C VAL A 77 9.81 15.63 0.82
N ILE A 78 10.11 14.41 1.25
CA ILE A 78 10.04 14.06 2.67
C ILE A 78 11.45 14.17 3.24
N SER A 79 11.64 15.03 4.23
CA SER A 79 12.92 15.20 4.90
C SER A 79 12.78 15.16 6.41
N PHE A 80 13.87 14.77 7.09
CA PHE A 80 13.99 14.78 8.53
C PHE A 80 15.44 15.07 8.92
N GLN A 81 15.65 16.00 9.86
CA GLN A 81 16.97 16.34 10.37
C GLN A 81 17.42 15.27 11.37
N ILE A 82 18.56 14.63 11.12
CA ILE A 82 19.11 13.58 12.00
C ILE A 82 20.07 14.19 13.02
N SER A 83 20.98 15.06 12.57
CA SER A 83 21.95 15.80 13.39
C SER A 83 22.10 17.22 12.88
N GLU A 84 22.95 18.06 13.50
CA GLU A 84 23.13 19.45 13.07
C GLU A 84 23.51 19.57 11.58
N ASP A 85 24.31 18.63 11.06
CA ASP A 85 24.83 18.67 9.68
C ASP A 85 24.20 17.64 8.74
N GLN A 86 23.30 16.77 9.22
CA GLN A 86 22.77 15.66 8.42
C GLN A 86 21.24 15.65 8.37
N ALA A 87 20.70 15.56 7.15
CA ALA A 87 19.29 15.36 6.90
C ALA A 87 19.06 14.10 6.07
N ALA A 88 18.11 13.26 6.49
CA ALA A 88 17.60 12.20 5.64
C ALA A 88 16.51 12.75 4.73
N VAL A 89 16.53 12.33 3.46
CA VAL A 89 15.60 12.81 2.44
C VAL A 89 15.10 11.66 1.57
N ILE A 90 13.79 11.58 1.38
CA ILE A 90 13.14 10.72 0.39
C ILE A 90 12.65 11.60 -0.76
N ASN A 91 13.25 11.38 -1.93
CA ASN A 91 12.80 11.98 -3.18
C ASN A 91 11.59 11.21 -3.73
N PRO A 92 10.40 11.83 -3.87
CA PRO A 92 9.18 11.18 -4.35
C PRO A 92 9.34 10.49 -5.71
N HIS A 93 10.04 11.11 -6.65
CA HIS A 93 10.22 10.57 -7.99
C HIS A 93 11.04 9.27 -7.96
N GLN A 94 12.17 9.29 -7.27
CA GLN A 94 13.02 8.09 -7.12
C GLN A 94 12.27 6.98 -6.37
N PHE A 95 11.57 7.35 -5.29
CA PHE A 95 10.78 6.42 -4.50
C PHE A 95 9.71 5.70 -5.34
N LEU A 96 8.93 6.46 -6.11
CA LEU A 96 7.91 5.90 -7.01
C LEU A 96 8.52 5.06 -8.14
N TYR A 97 9.61 5.52 -8.74
CA TYR A 97 10.31 4.77 -9.79
C TYR A 97 10.70 3.36 -9.31
N TYR A 98 11.32 3.28 -8.15
CA TYR A 98 11.71 2.00 -7.56
C TYR A 98 10.52 1.14 -7.15
N GLY A 99 9.49 1.74 -6.56
CA GLY A 99 8.25 1.04 -6.23
C GLY A 99 7.59 0.43 -7.47
N VAL A 100 7.42 1.21 -8.54
CA VAL A 100 6.83 0.74 -9.81
C VAL A 100 7.66 -0.40 -10.41
N LYS A 101 8.99 -0.26 -10.40
CA LYS A 101 9.90 -1.29 -10.88
C LYS A 101 9.74 -2.60 -10.11
N ASN A 102 9.67 -2.53 -8.78
CA ASN A 102 9.42 -3.69 -7.93
C ASN A 102 8.03 -4.30 -8.18
N LEU A 103 6.99 -3.48 -8.36
CA LEU A 103 5.65 -3.95 -8.71
C LEU A 103 5.64 -4.76 -10.02
N ILE A 104 6.37 -4.30 -11.04
CA ILE A 104 6.51 -5.02 -12.32
C ILE A 104 7.21 -6.36 -12.09
N TYR A 105 8.27 -6.40 -11.27
CA TYR A 105 8.97 -7.64 -10.94
C TYR A 105 8.09 -8.62 -10.16
N PHE A 106 7.35 -8.14 -9.16
CA PHE A 106 6.36 -8.96 -8.44
C PHE A 106 5.28 -9.49 -9.38
N THR A 107 4.84 -8.69 -10.35
CA THR A 107 3.87 -9.12 -11.34
C THR A 107 4.42 -10.26 -12.19
N GLU A 108 5.63 -10.14 -12.72
CA GLU A 108 6.29 -11.20 -13.52
C GLU A 108 6.49 -12.49 -12.71
N ILE A 109 6.97 -12.37 -11.47
CA ILE A 109 7.18 -13.54 -10.59
C ILE A 109 5.84 -14.25 -10.37
N ARG A 110 4.80 -13.51 -9.99
CA ARG A 110 3.49 -14.09 -9.65
C ARG A 110 2.74 -14.60 -10.87
N SER A 111 2.84 -13.93 -12.01
CA SER A 111 2.23 -14.40 -13.26
C SER A 111 2.88 -15.70 -13.71
N PHE A 112 4.21 -15.80 -13.59
CA PHE A 112 4.92 -17.03 -13.93
C PHE A 112 4.57 -18.16 -12.98
N GLN A 113 4.57 -17.92 -11.67
CA GLN A 113 4.24 -18.94 -10.66
C GLN A 113 2.80 -19.46 -10.78
N ARG A 114 1.83 -18.59 -11.04
CA ARG A 114 0.39 -18.97 -11.02
C ARG A 114 -0.16 -19.37 -12.37
N LEU A 115 0.34 -18.76 -13.44
CA LEU A 115 -0.25 -18.89 -14.77
C LEU A 115 0.74 -19.45 -15.80
N ILE A 116 2.02 -19.64 -15.42
CA ILE A 116 3.11 -20.06 -16.32
C ILE A 116 3.18 -19.13 -17.55
N LYS A 117 2.91 -17.84 -17.31
CA LYS A 117 2.89 -16.79 -18.32
C LYS A 117 3.71 -15.60 -17.85
N SER A 118 4.52 -15.07 -18.77
CA SER A 118 5.18 -13.79 -18.56
C SER A 118 4.22 -12.64 -18.81
N THR A 119 4.48 -11.55 -18.10
CA THR A 119 3.82 -10.28 -18.32
C THR A 119 4.39 -9.65 -19.58
N SER A 120 3.54 -9.36 -20.56
CA SER A 120 3.99 -8.79 -21.83
C SER A 120 4.35 -7.32 -21.66
N ARG A 121 5.30 -6.84 -22.48
CA ARG A 121 5.72 -5.42 -22.46
C ARG A 121 4.57 -4.50 -22.82
N GLU A 122 3.70 -4.93 -23.73
CA GLU A 122 2.51 -4.19 -24.16
C GLU A 122 1.54 -3.99 -22.99
N LYS A 123 1.34 -5.03 -22.16
CA LYS A 123 0.48 -4.95 -20.96
C LYS A 123 1.04 -4.01 -19.91
N VAL A 124 2.34 -4.06 -19.64
CA VAL A 124 2.99 -3.12 -18.71
C VAL A 124 2.90 -1.69 -19.22
N THR A 125 3.15 -1.48 -20.51
CA THR A 125 3.09 -0.14 -21.13
C THR A 125 1.66 0.41 -21.08
N SER A 126 0.67 -0.40 -21.47
CA SER A 126 -0.75 -0.04 -21.40
C SER A 126 -1.19 0.30 -19.97
N TRP A 127 -0.75 -0.48 -18.98
CA TRP A 127 -0.98 -0.19 -17.57
C TRP A 127 -0.37 1.16 -17.16
N TRP A 128 0.88 1.41 -17.51
CA TRP A 128 1.59 2.63 -17.13
C TRP A 128 0.96 3.88 -17.74
N GLU A 129 0.69 3.86 -19.04
CA GLU A 129 0.06 4.98 -19.77
C GLU A 129 -1.32 5.32 -19.19
N SER A 130 -2.08 4.29 -18.81
CA SER A 130 -3.40 4.47 -18.19
C SER A 130 -3.36 4.81 -16.69
N THR A 131 -2.21 4.78 -16.03
CA THR A 131 -2.07 4.96 -14.57
C THR A 131 -1.30 6.23 -14.21
N LYS A 132 -0.28 6.61 -14.99
CA LYS A 132 0.68 7.66 -14.63
C LYS A 132 0.08 9.06 -14.43
N PHE A 133 -1.08 9.31 -15.04
CA PHE A 133 -1.86 10.55 -14.92
C PHE A 133 -3.16 10.37 -14.15
N LEU A 134 -3.46 9.16 -13.67
CA LEU A 134 -4.60 8.94 -12.78
C LEU A 134 -4.23 9.39 -11.38
N TYR A 135 -4.35 10.70 -11.20
CA TYR A 135 -4.34 11.33 -9.90
C TYR A 135 -5.75 11.18 -9.33
N GLY A 136 -5.97 10.13 -8.55
CA GLY A 136 -7.00 10.20 -7.55
C GLY A 136 -6.48 11.16 -6.50
N ASN A 137 -7.02 12.38 -6.46
CA ASN A 137 -6.66 13.38 -5.47
C ASN A 137 -7.26 12.95 -4.11
N LEU A 138 -6.62 11.94 -3.53
CA LEU A 138 -6.89 11.35 -2.22
C LEU A 138 -6.04 12.08 -1.19
N TYR A 139 -6.16 13.42 -1.15
CA TYR A 139 -5.33 14.34 -0.35
C TYR A 139 -4.96 13.76 1.02
N ARG A 140 -5.98 13.29 1.72
CA ARG A 140 -5.84 12.81 3.10
C ARG A 140 -5.07 11.49 3.21
N LEU A 141 -5.15 10.62 2.21
CA LEU A 141 -4.36 9.38 2.15
C LEU A 141 -2.92 9.65 1.73
N GLU A 142 -2.70 10.67 0.88
CA GLU A 142 -1.34 11.10 0.51
C GLU A 142 -0.63 11.78 1.69
N GLU A 143 -1.35 12.53 2.54
CA GLU A 143 -0.86 13.05 3.82
C GLU A 143 -0.47 11.92 4.77
N ASP A 144 -1.36 10.94 4.99
CA ASP A 144 -1.07 9.78 5.83
C ASP A 144 0.16 9.03 5.31
N PHE A 145 0.24 8.87 3.99
CA PHE A 145 1.36 8.20 3.38
C PHE A 145 2.67 8.96 3.57
N SER A 146 2.64 10.29 3.42
CA SER A 146 3.79 11.14 3.73
C SER A 146 4.21 11.03 5.20
N ALA A 147 3.25 10.89 6.11
CA ALA A 147 3.53 10.66 7.53
C ALA A 147 4.19 9.30 7.78
N PHE A 148 3.82 8.24 7.06
CA PHE A 148 4.51 6.94 7.15
C PHE A 148 5.97 7.05 6.75
N LEU A 149 6.27 7.74 5.64
CA LEU A 149 7.65 7.95 5.18
C LEU A 149 8.45 8.81 6.17
N LYS A 150 7.84 9.83 6.77
CA LYS A 150 8.47 10.63 7.85
C LYS A 150 8.78 9.78 9.07
N ALA A 151 7.84 8.92 9.49
CA ALA A 151 8.03 8.02 10.61
C ALA A 151 9.23 7.09 10.36
N TYR A 152 9.36 6.54 9.14
CA TYR A 152 10.50 5.71 8.76
C TYR A 152 11.83 6.45 8.89
N LEU A 153 11.91 7.71 8.43
CA LEU A 153 13.12 8.51 8.59
C LEU A 153 13.46 8.77 10.06
N LEU A 154 12.45 9.15 10.85
CA LEU A 154 12.57 9.50 12.26
C LEU A 154 13.03 8.31 13.13
N THR A 155 12.57 7.10 12.81
CA THR A 155 12.85 5.92 13.62
C THR A 155 13.96 5.08 13.01
N MET A 156 13.72 4.45 11.85
CA MET A 156 14.62 3.46 11.27
C MET A 156 15.92 4.08 10.78
N VAL A 157 15.83 5.14 9.97
CA VAL A 157 17.04 5.75 9.37
C VAL A 157 17.88 6.43 10.43
N LYS A 158 17.26 7.16 11.36
CA LYS A 158 17.96 7.77 12.48
C LYS A 158 18.72 6.73 13.31
N ASN A 159 18.05 5.69 13.79
CA ASN A 159 18.70 4.66 14.61
C ASN A 159 19.76 3.88 13.84
N TYR A 160 19.58 3.68 12.52
CA TYR A 160 20.62 3.07 11.70
C TYR A 160 21.90 3.90 11.63
N ILE A 161 21.77 5.22 11.47
CA ILE A 161 22.92 6.14 11.38
C ILE A 161 23.59 6.34 12.73
N GLU A 162 22.81 6.41 13.80
CA GLU A 162 23.30 6.58 15.18
C GLU A 162 23.74 5.26 15.83
N GLU A 163 23.78 4.15 15.09
CA GLU A 163 24.12 2.80 15.59
C GLU A 163 23.26 2.35 16.79
N GLY A 164 21.98 2.77 16.80
CA GLY A 164 20.99 2.43 17.82
C GLY A 164 20.33 1.05 17.64
N ASP A 165 19.39 0.74 18.54
CA ASP A 165 18.64 -0.53 18.49
C ASP A 165 17.56 -0.52 17.40
N LEU A 166 17.87 -1.19 16.28
CA LEU A 166 16.95 -1.34 15.14
C LEU A 166 15.68 -2.12 15.47
N ILE A 167 15.69 -3.02 16.45
CA ILE A 167 14.50 -3.80 16.83
C ILE A 167 13.50 -2.86 17.52
N SER A 168 13.98 -2.10 18.51
CA SER A 168 13.16 -1.10 19.18
C SER A 168 12.67 -0.01 18.21
N ALA A 169 13.53 0.44 17.28
CA ALA A 169 13.14 1.40 16.24
C ALA A 169 12.04 0.86 15.31
N ALA A 170 12.10 -0.41 14.93
CA ALA A 170 11.08 -1.06 14.10
C ALA A 170 9.74 -1.20 14.84
N ILE A 171 9.78 -1.51 16.14
CA ILE A 171 8.58 -1.55 16.99
C ILE A 171 7.95 -0.16 17.06
N GLN A 172 8.76 0.88 17.32
CA GLN A 172 8.29 2.26 17.39
C GLN A 172 7.69 2.73 16.05
N TYR A 173 8.34 2.38 14.94
CA TYR A 173 7.83 2.66 13.60
C TYR A 173 6.44 2.06 13.38
N CYS A 174 6.28 0.77 13.68
CA CYS A 174 5.01 0.07 13.55
C CYS A 174 3.91 0.67 14.44
N GLN A 175 4.25 1.11 15.65
CA GLN A 175 3.31 1.79 16.56
C GLN A 175 2.82 3.13 15.98
N ILE A 176 3.72 3.97 15.45
CA ILE A 176 3.33 5.24 14.82
C ILE A 176 2.37 5.00 13.66
N LEU A 177 2.65 4.00 12.83
CA LEU A 177 1.78 3.60 11.73
C LEU A 177 0.41 3.12 12.21
N GLU A 178 0.39 2.28 13.24
CA GLU A 178 -0.84 1.78 13.85
C GLU A 178 -1.72 2.93 14.36
N ASP A 179 -1.11 3.91 15.03
CA ASP A 179 -1.84 5.07 15.58
C ASP A 179 -2.44 5.96 14.50
N ILE A 180 -1.69 6.23 13.42
CA ILE A 180 -2.21 6.95 12.24
C ILE A 180 -3.40 6.19 11.65
N CYS A 181 -3.26 4.88 11.47
CA CYS A 181 -4.32 4.03 10.93
C CYS A 181 -5.56 4.00 11.84
N LYS A 182 -5.39 3.83 13.15
CA LYS A 182 -6.48 3.86 14.14
C LYS A 182 -7.20 5.19 14.13
N LYS A 183 -6.47 6.32 14.13
CA LYS A 183 -7.04 7.66 14.01
C LYS A 183 -7.90 7.78 12.75
N ARG A 184 -7.41 7.28 11.61
CA ARG A 184 -8.15 7.34 10.35
C ARG A 184 -9.39 6.45 10.36
N MET A 185 -9.28 5.25 10.93
CA MET A 185 -10.41 4.35 11.13
C MET A 185 -11.49 5.01 11.99
N ILE A 186 -11.14 5.63 13.12
CA ILE A 186 -12.10 6.32 14.00
C ILE A 186 -12.81 7.46 13.26
N GLN A 187 -12.07 8.27 12.50
CA GLN A 187 -12.66 9.38 11.74
C GLN A 187 -13.61 8.93 10.62
N ASN A 188 -13.36 7.75 10.02
CA ASN A 188 -14.15 7.17 8.93
C ASN A 188 -14.47 8.15 7.79
N LYS A 189 -13.60 9.11 7.53
CA LYS A 189 -13.81 10.17 6.54
C LYS A 189 -12.49 10.53 5.89
N ILE A 190 -12.50 10.59 4.57
CA ILE A 190 -11.38 11.10 3.77
C ILE A 190 -11.86 12.28 2.94
N LEU A 191 -10.95 13.22 2.72
CA LEU A 191 -11.13 14.30 1.76
C LEU A 191 -10.66 13.78 0.40
N THR A 192 -11.51 13.87 -0.60
CA THR A 192 -11.25 13.41 -1.96
C THR A 192 -11.69 14.47 -2.95
N GLU A 193 -10.93 14.70 -4.00
CA GLU A 193 -11.38 15.50 -5.13
C GLU A 193 -11.94 14.61 -6.24
N VAL A 194 -13.11 14.96 -6.73
CA VAL A 194 -13.76 14.31 -7.87
C VAL A 194 -14.20 15.42 -8.81
N ASP A 195 -13.73 15.38 -10.06
CA ASP A 195 -14.06 16.37 -11.10
C ASP A 195 -13.78 17.83 -10.70
N GLY A 196 -12.70 18.07 -9.94
CA GLY A 196 -12.31 19.42 -9.47
C GLY A 196 -12.95 19.85 -8.16
N GLU A 197 -13.92 19.09 -7.64
CA GLU A 197 -14.62 19.42 -6.39
C GLU A 197 -14.12 18.59 -5.20
N LEU A 198 -13.74 19.29 -4.13
CA LEU A 198 -13.38 18.67 -2.86
C LEU A 198 -14.63 18.19 -2.13
N SER A 199 -14.68 16.89 -1.86
CA SER A 199 -15.77 16.24 -1.13
C SER A 199 -15.23 15.41 0.03
N THR A 200 -15.94 15.44 1.16
CA THR A 200 -15.65 14.53 2.28
C THR A 200 -16.51 13.29 2.15
N VAL A 201 -15.87 12.13 2.03
CA VAL A 201 -16.54 10.85 1.81
C VAL A 201 -16.22 9.87 2.94
N ARG A 202 -17.21 9.04 3.30
CA ARG A 202 -17.01 7.98 4.30
C ARG A 202 -16.21 6.82 3.71
N MET A 203 -15.18 6.34 4.43
CA MET A 203 -14.32 5.25 3.96
C MET A 203 -15.04 3.89 3.98
N TYR A 204 -15.79 3.62 5.05
CA TYR A 204 -16.53 2.38 5.22
C TYR A 204 -17.98 2.65 5.61
N LYS A 205 -18.87 1.80 5.08
CA LYS A 205 -20.26 1.75 5.53
C LYS A 205 -20.33 0.81 6.72
N LYS A 206 -20.61 1.34 7.92
CA LYS A 206 -21.06 0.49 9.04
C LYS A 206 -22.41 -0.10 8.61
N LYS A 207 -22.50 -1.42 8.57
CA LYS A 207 -23.77 -2.08 8.29
C LYS A 207 -24.58 -2.06 9.59
N ASP A 208 -25.67 -1.31 9.63
CA ASP A 208 -26.59 -1.38 10.77
C ASP A 208 -27.17 -2.79 10.83
N VAL A 209 -27.01 -3.44 11.98
CA VAL A 209 -27.44 -4.82 12.18
C VAL A 209 -28.94 -4.82 12.42
N THR A 210 -29.72 -5.07 11.37
CA THR A 210 -31.14 -5.42 11.55
C THR A 210 -31.21 -6.91 11.89
N TYR A 211 -31.49 -7.23 13.16
CA TYR A 211 -31.69 -8.62 13.60
C TYR A 211 -33.03 -9.13 13.06
N TYR A 212 -33.01 -10.16 12.22
CA TYR A 212 -34.22 -10.88 11.82
C TYR A 212 -34.35 -12.16 12.66
N LYS A 213 -35.45 -12.30 13.40
CA LYS A 213 -35.81 -13.58 14.04
C LYS A 213 -36.09 -14.61 12.94
N LYS A 214 -35.16 -15.54 12.71
CA LYS A 214 -35.46 -16.76 11.95
C LYS A 214 -36.21 -17.72 12.87
N PHE A 215 -37.54 -17.79 12.74
CA PHE A 215 -38.29 -18.90 13.29
C PHE A 215 -37.98 -20.16 12.46
N LYS A 216 -37.38 -21.16 13.10
CA LYS A 216 -37.16 -22.47 12.49
C LYS A 216 -38.53 -23.16 12.48
N LYS A 217 -39.07 -23.45 11.29
CA LYS A 217 -40.28 -24.27 11.16
C LYS A 217 -39.89 -25.67 11.66
N VAL A 218 -40.44 -26.08 12.80
CA VAL A 218 -40.33 -27.45 13.28
C VAL A 218 -41.35 -28.25 12.46
N SER A 219 -40.85 -29.22 11.71
CA SER A 219 -41.61 -30.23 10.97
C SER A 219 -42.41 -31.11 11.92
#